data_AF-A0A497FQT6-F1
#
_entry.id   AF-A0A497FQT6-F1
#
_cell.length_a   1.000
_cell.length_b   1.000
_cell.length_c   1.000
_cell.angle_alpha   90.00
_cell.angle_beta   90.00
_cell.angle_gamma   90.00
#
_symmetry.space_group_name_H-M   'P 1'
#
loop_
_entity.id
_entity.type
_entity.pdbx_description
1 polymer ?
#
loop_
_entity_poly.entity_id
_entity_poly.type
_entity_poly.pdbx_seq_one_letter_code
_entity_poly.pdbx_strand_id
1 'polypeptide(L)' 'MDRGIILIDANIILEVLLQQEKYKESEELLEKVRRGEIEASISCFSLYSIELIMMKYGKIEELKLF' A
#
# COMPACT_ATOMS: atom_id res chain seq x y z
N MET A 1 -12.16 -20.48 13.34
CA MET A 1 -12.28 -19.93 11.98
C MET A 1 -10.93 -19.36 11.64
N ASP A 2 -10.21 -19.94 10.68
CA ASP A 2 -9.02 -19.29 10.13
C ASP A 2 -9.47 -17.95 9.56
N ARG A 3 -9.03 -16.84 10.17
CA ARG A 3 -9.15 -15.54 9.54
C ARG A 3 -8.10 -15.53 8.45
N GLY A 4 -8.52 -15.60 7.18
CA GLY A 4 -7.58 -15.54 6.07
C GLY A 4 -6.85 -14.20 6.07
N ILE A 5 -5.52 -14.24 5.98
CA ILE A 5 -4.67 -13.04 5.86
C ILE A 5 -4.81 -12.48 4.45
N ILE A 6 -5.08 -11.19 4.32
CA ILE A 6 -5.15 -10.51 3.02
C ILE A 6 -3.74 -10.17 2.54
N LEU A 7 -3.41 -10.45 1.28
CA LEU A 7 -2.17 -9.98 0.66
C LEU A 7 -2.42 -8.62 -0.02
N ILE A 8 -1.75 -7.57 0.44
CA ILE A 8 -1.80 -6.23 -0.16
C ILE A 8 -0.91 -6.19 -1.39
N ASP A 9 -1.51 -5.82 -2.53
CA ASP A 9 -0.79 -5.55 -3.77
C ASP A 9 -0.11 -4.17 -3.75
N ALA A 10 0.97 -4.02 -4.52
CA ALA A 10 1.69 -2.74 -4.63
C ALA A 10 0.77 -1.58 -5.07
N ASN A 11 -0.21 -1.87 -5.93
CA ASN A 11 -1.09 -0.84 -6.47
C ASN A 11 -1.96 -0.16 -5.40
N ILE A 12 -2.36 -0.87 -4.33
CA ILE A 12 -3.13 -0.25 -3.23
C ILE A 12 -2.32 0.89 -2.58
N ILE A 13 -1.03 0.68 -2.36
CA ILE A 13 -0.15 1.71 -1.79
C ILE A 13 0.12 2.81 -2.81
N LEU A 14 0.33 2.45 -4.07
CA LEU A 14 0.60 3.42 -5.14
C LEU A 14 -0.61 4.32 -5.44
N GLU A 15 -1.83 3.82 -5.33
CA GLU A 15 -3.05 4.62 -5.46
C GLU A 15 -3.04 5.78 -4.45
N VAL A 16 -2.64 5.51 -3.21
CA VAL A 16 -2.54 6.51 -2.13
C VAL A 16 -1.36 7.45 -2.35
N LEU A 17 -0.15 6.92 -2.55
CA LEU A 17 1.06 7.71 -2.74
C LEU A 17 0.96 8.66 -3.95
N LEU A 18 0.41 8.18 -5.05
CA LEU A 18 0.31 8.95 -6.30
C LEU A 18 -1.02 9.71 -6.42
N GLN A 19 -1.91 9.65 -5.43
CA GLN A 19 -3.23 10.31 -5.42
C GLN A 19 -4.05 9.99 -6.67
N GLN A 20 -4.10 8.70 -7.02
CA GLN A 20 -4.80 8.18 -8.20
C GLN A 20 -6.31 8.09 -7.95
N GLU A 21 -7.09 7.68 -8.96
CA GLU A 21 -8.55 7.70 -8.93
C GLU A 21 -9.16 7.02 -7.68
N LYS A 22 -8.57 5.92 -7.20
CA LYS A 22 -9.08 5.12 -6.09
C LYS A 22 -8.32 5.32 -4.79
N TYR A 23 -7.60 6.45 -4.64
CA TYR A 23 -6.80 6.70 -3.44
C TYR A 23 -7.63 6.64 -2.15
N LYS A 24 -8.87 7.15 -2.14
CA LYS A 24 -9.73 7.17 -0.94
C LYS A 24 -10.14 5.77 -0.49
N GLU A 25 -10.52 4.91 -1.44
CA GLU A 25 -10.89 3.52 -1.15
C GLU A 25 -9.67 2.74 -0.63
N SER A 26 -8.51 2.99 -1.24
CA SER A 26 -7.24 2.36 -0.86
C SER A 26 -6.79 2.83 0.52
N GLU A 27 -6.91 4.12 0.82
CA GLU A 27 -6.63 4.70 2.14
C GLU A 27 -7.55 4.12 3.20
N GLU A 28 -8.86 3.99 2.94
CA GLU A 28 -9.80 3.38 3.88
C GLU A 28 -9.44 1.91 4.18
N LEU A 29 -9.03 1.14 3.16
CA LEU A 29 -8.55 -0.23 3.34
C LEU A 29 -7.30 -0.28 4.23
N LEU A 30 -6.30 0.55 3.94
CA LEU A 30 -5.06 0.60 4.72
C LEU A 30 -5.31 1.07 6.15
N GLU A 31 -6.26 1.97 6.37
CA GLU A 31 -6.68 2.40 7.71
C GLU A 31 -7.33 1.26 8.52
N LYS A 32 -8.12 0.38 7.88
CA LYS A 32 -8.66 -0.83 8.55
C LYS A 32 -7.54 -1.79 8.95
N VAL A 33 -6.51 -1.93 8.11
CA VAL A 33 -5.29 -2.70 8.46
C VAL A 33 -4.56 -2.05 9.63
N ARG A 34 -4.34 -0.73 9.58
CA ARG A 34 -3.67 0.03 10.65
C ARG A 34 -4.38 -0.08 12.00
N ARG A 35 -5.73 -0.12 12.00
CA ARG A 35 -6.54 -0.30 13.22
C ARG A 35 -6.62 -1.76 13.70
N GLY A 36 -6.06 -2.71 12.96
CA GLY A 36 -6.10 -4.14 13.29
C GLY A 36 -7.47 -4.80 13.04
N GLU A 37 -8.35 -4.15 12.28
CA GLU A 37 -9.64 -4.72 11.87
C GLU A 37 -9.44 -5.81 10.80
N ILE A 38 -8.39 -5.67 9.99
CA ILE A 38 -8.00 -6.59 8.93
C ILE A 38 -6.55 -7.01 9.15
N GLU A 39 -6.30 -8.32 9.19
CA GLU A 39 -4.95 -8.86 9.18
C GLU A 39 -4.46 -8.95 7.73
N ALA A 40 -3.31 -8.35 7.45
CA ALA A 40 -2.77 -8.28 6.10
C ALA A 40 -1.25 -8.42 6.06
N SER A 41 -0.75 -8.92 4.94
CA SER A 41 0.66 -9.06 4.61
C SER A 41 0.96 -8.32 3.31
N ILE A 42 2.21 -7.92 3.11
CA ILE A 42 2.71 -7.43 1.83
C ILE A 42 3.95 -8.23 1.44
N SER A 43 4.09 -8.54 0.15
CA SER A 43 5.28 -9.25 -0.32
C SER A 43 6.47 -8.30 -0.42
N CYS A 44 7.69 -8.80 -0.18
CA CYS A 44 8.91 -8.02 -0.42
C CYS A 44 9.01 -7.57 -1.89
N PHE A 45 8.50 -8.37 -2.83
CA PHE A 45 8.45 -7.99 -4.25
C PHE A 45 7.57 -6.77 -4.50
N SER A 46 6.43 -6.67 -3.81
CA SER A 46 5.55 -5.51 -3.87
C SER A 46 6.24 -4.27 -3.31
N LEU A 47 7.00 -4.39 -2.21
CA LEU A 47 7.79 -3.30 -1.66
C LEU A 47 8.85 -2.77 -2.65
N TYR A 48 9.64 -3.66 -3.26
CA TYR A 48 10.62 -3.26 -4.29
C TYR A 48 9.94 -2.61 -5.51
N SER A 49 8.75 -3.10 -5.88
CA SER A 49 8.00 -2.53 -7.00
C SER A 49 7.53 -1.10 -6.69
N ILE A 50 7.05 -0.85 -5.47
CA ILE A 50 6.67 0.49 -5.01
C ILE A 50 7.89 1.43 -5.07
N GLU A 51 9.03 1.02 -4.52
CA GLU A 51 10.26 1.82 -4.52
C GLU A 51 10.70 2.18 -5.94
N LEU A 52 10.77 1.18 -6.84
CA LEU A 52 11.18 1.39 -8.22
C LEU A 52 10.24 2.34 -8.97
N ILE A 53 8.93 2.21 -8.75
CA ILE A 53 7.92 3.09 -9.37
C ILE A 53 8.07 4.51 -8.82
N MET A 54 8.12 4.69 -7.50
CA MET A 54 8.28 6.02 -6.90
C MET A 54 9.58 6.71 -7.33
N MET A 55 10.67 5.94 -7.48
CA MET A 55 11.93 6.46 -8.05
C MET A 55 11.74 6.95 -9.50
N LYS A 56 11.03 6.18 -10.34
CA LYS A 56 10.73 6.58 -11.73
C LYS A 56 9.90 7.87 -11.82
N TYR A 57 9.02 8.11 -10.85
CA TYR A 57 8.25 9.35 -10.75
C TYR A 57 9.00 10.51 -10.06
N GLY A 58 10.23 10.29 -9.58
CA GLY A 58 10.99 11.30 -8.84
C GLY A 58 10.40 11.62 -7.46
N LYS A 59 9.58 10.71 -6.90
CA LYS A 59 8.81 10.89 -5.66
C LYS A 59 9.34 10.03 -4.50
N ILE A 60 10.61 9.63 -4.53
CA ILE A 60 11.17 8.70 -3.53
C ILE A 60 11.08 9.25 -2.10
N GLU A 61 11.02 10.57 -1.92
CA GLU A 61 10.85 11.22 -0.61
C GLU A 61 9.49 10.94 0.02
N GLU A 62 8.45 10.66 -0.78
CA GLU A 62 7.11 10.31 -0.28
C GLU A 62 7.10 8.94 0.43
N LEU A 63 8.11 8.08 0.20
CA LEU A 63 8.27 6.81 0.93
C LEU A 63 8.70 6.98 2.38
N LYS A 64 9.28 8.14 2.76
CA LYS A 64 9.72 8.40 4.14
C LYS A 64 8.56 8.70 5.11
N LEU A 65 7.35 8.82 4.59
CA LEU A 65 6.14 9.13 5.36
C LEU A 65 5.44 7.88 5.91
N PHE A 66 5.90 6.68 5.55
CA PHE A 66 5.34 5.39 5.97
C PHE A 66 6.23 4.68 6.98
#